data_AF-A0A351QTJ6-F1
#
_entry.id   AF-A0A351QTJ6-F1
#
_cell.length_a   1.000
_cell.length_b   1.000
_cell.length_c   1.000
_cell.angle_alpha   90.00
_cell.angle_beta   90.00
_cell.angle_gamma   90.00
#
_symmetry.space_group_name_H-M   'P 1'
#
loop_
_entity.id
_entity.type
_entity.pdbx_description
1 polymer ?
#
loop_
_entity_poly.entity_id
_entity_poly.type
_entity_poly.pdbx_seq_one_letter_code
_entity_poly.pdbx_strand_id
1 'polypeptide(L)'
;MAQAFGTFGNQGNMTTSRIYTKVTDKNGKVLLEPKLESKQVISPQTAYIVYDMLEGSVNNTGPQARFGNMEVRGKTGTSESTKNLYFSGLTPYYSGAVWMGYDNSKELPFTSSSVPAGLWGKIMAAAHEGLEYKSLQAPGGLTSAYISKDSGTLPTALTKRDPRGNRIYSEIFISGTQPTTLDNIHVELDVVKAADGKYYLPSDKTPKDKIQKVVFITRDTRLYSGNMLDNKYLAPVAKDPTEYKDEDKDKDKDKDKIPNPNKPGENTNPGDTTTPPVGPSDPGGDTGDEGNEGNTGNSENKPEAFNHLLNIYTMIPKIF
;
A
#
# COMPACT_ATOMS: atom_id res chain seq x y z
N MET A 1 11.74 3.18 -22.34
CA MET A 1 10.83 3.28 -21.17
C MET A 1 9.42 3.73 -21.54
N ALA A 2 9.24 4.87 -22.22
CA ALA A 2 7.90 5.37 -22.59
C ALA A 2 7.03 4.32 -23.33
N GLN A 3 7.61 3.63 -24.33
CA GLN A 3 6.94 2.54 -25.05
C GLN A 3 6.42 1.43 -24.12
N ALA A 4 7.26 0.97 -23.19
CA ALA A 4 6.88 -0.10 -22.27
C ALA A 4 5.76 0.32 -21.31
N PHE A 5 5.77 1.57 -20.82
CA PHE A 5 4.69 2.11 -19.99
C PHE A 5 3.38 2.28 -20.78
N GLY A 6 3.48 2.64 -22.07
CA GLY A 6 2.33 2.72 -22.96
C GLY A 6 1.58 1.40 -23.07
N THR A 7 2.28 0.27 -23.02
CA THR A 7 1.70 -1.08 -23.02
C THR A 7 0.68 -1.29 -21.89
N PHE A 8 0.96 -0.77 -20.69
CA PHE A 8 0.06 -0.94 -19.53
C PHE A 8 -1.26 -0.18 -19.73
N GLY A 9 -1.20 0.99 -20.36
CA GLY A 9 -2.38 1.78 -20.72
C GLY A 9 -3.09 1.32 -21.99
N ASN A 10 -2.48 0.40 -22.75
CA ASN A 10 -2.94 -0.05 -24.07
C ASN A 10 -3.36 -1.53 -24.05
N GLN A 11 -3.98 -1.98 -22.96
CA GLN A 11 -4.49 -3.35 -22.79
C GLN A 11 -3.42 -4.44 -23.04
N GLY A 12 -2.15 -4.15 -22.77
CA GLY A 12 -1.06 -5.10 -22.97
C GLY A 12 -0.46 -5.11 -24.39
N ASN A 13 -0.93 -4.24 -25.28
CA ASN A 13 -0.40 -4.06 -26.62
C ASN A 13 0.77 -3.08 -26.64
N MET A 14 1.96 -3.57 -26.96
CA MET A 14 3.14 -2.75 -27.15
C MET A 14 3.19 -2.28 -28.60
N THR A 15 3.15 -0.97 -28.81
CA THR A 15 3.24 -0.36 -30.14
C THR A 15 4.66 0.13 -30.43
N THR A 16 5.21 -0.21 -31.59
CA THR A 16 6.56 0.19 -32.00
C THR A 16 6.65 1.71 -32.13
N SER A 17 7.62 2.32 -31.43
CA SER A 17 7.84 3.78 -31.51
C SER A 17 8.34 4.17 -32.90
N ARG A 18 7.82 5.27 -33.43
CA ARG A 18 8.26 5.86 -34.70
C ARG A 18 8.61 7.33 -34.53
N ILE A 19 9.64 7.79 -35.23
CA ILE A 19 10.10 9.19 -35.21
C ILE A 19 9.59 10.01 -36.42
N TYR A 20 8.95 9.35 -37.38
CA TYR A 20 8.33 9.99 -38.55
C TYR A 20 7.03 9.26 -38.91
N THR A 21 6.10 9.96 -39.54
CA THR A 21 4.83 9.40 -40.03
C THR A 21 4.81 9.24 -41.54
N LYS A 22 5.41 10.20 -42.26
CA LYS A 22 5.49 10.19 -43.72
C LYS A 22 6.63 11.09 -44.19
N VAL A 23 7.39 10.64 -45.18
CA VAL A 23 8.40 11.43 -45.89
C VAL A 23 8.02 11.48 -47.35
N THR A 24 7.92 12.69 -47.91
CA THR A 24 7.57 12.93 -49.32
C THR A 24 8.66 13.73 -50.01
N ASP A 25 8.79 13.57 -51.33
CA ASP A 25 9.59 14.47 -52.16
C ASP A 25 8.87 15.79 -52.47
N LYS A 26 9.55 16.69 -53.19
CA LYS A 26 9.00 18.00 -53.61
C LYS A 26 7.75 17.91 -54.50
N ASN A 27 7.51 16.76 -55.12
CA ASN A 27 6.38 16.50 -56.00
C ASN A 27 5.25 15.76 -55.26
N GLY A 28 5.39 15.50 -53.96
CA GLY A 28 4.42 14.77 -53.15
C GLY A 28 4.51 13.25 -53.24
N LYS A 29 5.53 12.69 -53.92
CA LYS A 29 5.74 11.24 -53.97
C LYS A 29 6.17 10.73 -52.60
N VAL A 30 5.47 9.72 -52.09
CA VAL A 30 5.81 9.07 -50.82
C VAL A 30 7.11 8.29 -50.95
N LEU A 31 8.08 8.62 -50.10
CA LEU A 31 9.38 7.96 -50.02
C LEU A 31 9.41 6.96 -48.86
N LEU A 32 8.91 7.35 -47.69
CA LEU A 32 8.86 6.52 -46.48
C LEU A 32 7.53 6.72 -45.77
N GLU A 33 6.84 5.62 -45.44
CA GLU A 33 5.61 5.62 -44.66
C GLU A 33 5.59 4.33 -43.82
N PRO A 34 5.99 4.41 -42.53
CA PRO A 34 6.15 3.23 -41.71
C PRO A 34 4.79 2.71 -41.27
N LYS A 35 4.57 1.41 -41.42
CA LYS A 35 3.38 0.74 -40.90
C LYS A 35 3.42 0.73 -39.38
N LEU A 36 2.26 0.96 -38.76
CA LEU A 36 2.13 0.86 -37.31
C LEU A 36 2.17 -0.61 -36.91
N GLU A 37 3.19 -1.00 -36.16
CA GLU A 37 3.31 -2.34 -35.62
C GLU A 37 2.88 -2.34 -34.15
N SER A 38 1.95 -3.22 -33.80
CA SER A 38 1.50 -3.43 -32.44
C SER A 38 1.45 -4.92 -32.14
N LYS A 39 1.93 -5.30 -30.96
CA LYS A 39 1.97 -6.70 -30.51
C LYS A 39 1.46 -6.80 -29.09
N GLN A 40 0.54 -7.72 -28.86
CA GLN A 40 0.12 -8.08 -27.50
C GLN A 40 1.27 -8.82 -26.80
N VAL A 41 1.85 -8.19 -25.78
CA VAL A 41 3.00 -8.75 -25.02
C VAL A 41 2.59 -9.27 -23.64
N ILE A 42 1.46 -8.78 -23.11
CA ILE A 42 0.82 -9.26 -21.88
C ILE A 42 -0.70 -9.25 -22.06
N SER A 43 -1.44 -9.95 -21.20
CA SER A 43 -2.91 -9.92 -21.24
C SER A 43 -3.45 -8.54 -20.83
N PRO A 44 -4.66 -8.15 -21.27
CA PRO A 44 -5.32 -6.94 -20.80
C PRO A 44 -5.45 -6.90 -19.27
N GLN A 45 -5.76 -8.03 -18.65
CA GLN A 45 -5.91 -8.15 -17.20
C GLN A 45 -4.60 -7.86 -16.47
N THR A 46 -3.49 -8.46 -16.91
CA THR A 46 -2.16 -8.18 -16.34
C THR A 46 -1.76 -6.72 -16.56
N ALA A 47 -2.00 -6.17 -17.75
CA ALA A 47 -1.72 -4.77 -18.05
C ALA A 47 -2.48 -3.83 -17.11
N TYR A 48 -3.77 -4.10 -16.87
CA TYR A 48 -4.60 -3.29 -15.99
C TYR A 48 -4.19 -3.39 -14.53
N ILE A 49 -3.88 -4.59 -14.02
CA ILE A 49 -3.37 -4.74 -12.64
C ILE A 49 -2.07 -3.95 -12.45
N VAL A 50 -1.15 -4.00 -13.43
CA VAL A 50 0.07 -3.17 -13.37
C VAL A 50 -0.26 -1.69 -13.44
N TYR A 51 -1.18 -1.28 -14.31
CA TYR A 51 -1.66 0.11 -14.39
C TYR A 51 -2.21 0.60 -13.04
N ASP A 52 -3.03 -0.21 -12.36
CA ASP A 52 -3.61 0.11 -11.06
C ASP A 52 -2.53 0.24 -9.97
N MET A 53 -1.62 -0.74 -9.88
CA MET A 53 -0.49 -0.70 -8.94
C MET A 53 0.39 0.55 -9.08
N LEU A 54 0.52 1.09 -10.30
CA LEU A 54 1.31 2.29 -10.57
C LEU A 54 0.70 3.58 -9.96
N GLU A 55 -0.56 3.55 -9.52
CA GLU A 55 -1.15 4.66 -8.73
C GLU A 55 -0.42 4.83 -7.40
N GLY A 56 -0.02 3.72 -6.76
CA GLY A 56 0.66 3.74 -5.47
C GLY A 56 1.95 4.57 -5.50
N SER A 57 2.73 4.50 -6.58
CA SER A 57 3.95 5.31 -6.70
C SER A 57 3.65 6.79 -6.93
N VAL A 58 2.58 7.12 -7.66
CA VAL A 58 2.16 8.51 -7.85
C VAL A 58 1.65 9.08 -6.53
N ASN A 59 0.93 8.30 -5.71
CA ASN A 59 0.46 8.77 -4.40
C ASN A 59 1.58 8.94 -3.37
N ASN A 60 2.69 8.21 -3.51
CA ASN A 60 3.77 8.22 -2.53
C ASN A 60 5.03 8.94 -3.04
N THR A 61 5.79 8.30 -3.93
CA THR A 61 7.15 8.74 -4.28
C THR A 61 7.19 9.79 -5.39
N GLY A 62 6.14 9.92 -6.19
CA GLY A 62 6.06 10.84 -7.33
C GLY A 62 4.77 11.67 -7.43
N PRO A 63 4.23 12.25 -6.35
CA PRO A 63 2.96 13.00 -6.39
C PRO A 63 3.01 14.22 -7.31
N GLN A 64 4.21 14.79 -7.51
CA GLN A 64 4.44 15.93 -8.40
C GLN A 64 4.16 15.62 -9.88
N ALA A 65 3.99 14.35 -10.26
CA ALA A 65 3.60 13.99 -11.63
C ALA A 65 2.14 14.32 -11.95
N ARG A 66 1.28 14.56 -10.94
CA ARG A 66 -0.12 14.91 -11.15
C ARG A 66 -0.26 16.31 -11.75
N PHE A 67 -1.20 16.46 -12.67
CA PHE A 67 -1.56 17.74 -13.29
C PHE A 67 -3.05 17.72 -13.65
N GLY A 68 -3.74 18.85 -13.48
CA GLY A 68 -5.17 18.95 -13.74
C GLY A 68 -5.99 17.84 -13.06
N ASN A 69 -7.01 17.35 -13.74
CA ASN A 69 -7.87 16.24 -13.31
C ASN A 69 -7.58 14.90 -14.03
N MET A 70 -6.62 14.88 -14.98
CA MET A 70 -6.32 13.67 -15.76
C MET A 70 -5.74 12.57 -14.87
N GLU A 71 -6.13 11.32 -15.10
CA GLU A 71 -5.55 10.18 -14.39
C GLU A 71 -4.08 10.00 -14.78
N VAL A 72 -3.22 9.92 -13.75
CA VAL A 72 -1.78 9.69 -13.90
C VAL A 72 -1.42 8.39 -13.20
N ARG A 73 -0.67 7.54 -13.90
CA ARG A 73 0.01 6.35 -13.37
C ARG A 73 1.49 6.46 -13.67
N GLY A 74 2.36 5.99 -12.79
CA GLY A 74 3.78 6.01 -13.07
C GLY A 74 4.64 5.38 -11.99
N LYS A 75 5.95 5.43 -12.20
CA LYS A 75 6.93 4.89 -11.25
C LYS A 75 8.17 5.77 -11.24
N THR A 76 8.65 6.03 -10.03
CA THR A 76 9.99 6.60 -9.79
C THR A 76 11.09 5.54 -9.92
N GLY A 77 12.22 5.92 -10.50
CA GLY A 77 13.47 5.14 -10.46
C GLY A 77 14.63 6.02 -10.03
N THR A 78 15.51 5.51 -9.16
CA THR A 78 16.68 6.21 -8.63
C THR A 78 17.85 5.23 -8.68
N SER A 79 18.93 5.58 -9.38
CA SER A 79 20.15 4.77 -9.34
C SER A 79 20.95 5.05 -8.07
N GLU A 80 21.94 4.20 -7.80
CA GLU A 80 22.91 4.39 -6.73
C GLU A 80 23.60 5.77 -6.81
N SER A 81 23.91 6.33 -5.63
CA SER A 81 24.47 7.68 -5.45
C SER A 81 23.73 8.75 -6.26
N THR A 82 22.42 8.57 -6.46
CA THR A 82 21.50 9.51 -7.13
C THR A 82 22.00 10.03 -8.49
N LYS A 83 22.85 9.26 -9.19
CA LYS A 83 23.43 9.65 -10.48
C LYS A 83 22.40 9.76 -11.59
N ASN A 84 21.34 8.96 -11.49
CA ASN A 84 20.23 8.96 -12.42
C ASN A 84 18.91 8.97 -11.66
N LEU A 85 18.06 9.94 -11.99
CA LEU A 85 16.69 10.03 -11.52
C LEU A 85 15.75 9.88 -12.71
N TYR A 86 14.74 9.03 -12.54
CA TYR A 86 13.76 8.73 -13.56
C TYR A 86 12.35 8.87 -13.01
N PHE A 87 11.46 9.35 -13.88
CA PHE A 87 10.04 9.10 -13.76
C PHE A 87 9.50 8.60 -15.09
N SER A 88 8.84 7.46 -15.08
CA SER A 88 8.10 6.96 -16.24
C SER A 88 6.63 6.87 -15.87
N GLY A 89 5.77 7.39 -16.72
CA GLY A 89 4.34 7.47 -16.44
C GLY A 89 3.49 7.44 -17.69
N LEU A 90 2.19 7.37 -17.48
CA LEU A 90 1.19 7.43 -18.51
C LEU A 90 -0.11 8.06 -18.01
N THR A 91 -0.88 8.53 -18.97
CA THR A 91 -2.29 8.88 -18.89
C THR A 91 -3.08 8.00 -19.86
N PRO A 92 -4.41 8.11 -19.93
CA PRO A 92 -5.21 7.42 -20.96
C PRO A 92 -4.96 7.89 -22.40
N TYR A 93 -4.15 8.94 -22.61
CA TYR A 93 -3.80 9.48 -23.92
C TYR A 93 -2.34 9.27 -24.31
N TYR A 94 -1.42 9.36 -23.35
CA TYR A 94 0.02 9.38 -23.64
C TYR A 94 0.81 8.61 -22.59
N SER A 95 1.92 8.02 -23.01
CA SER A 95 2.97 7.61 -22.08
C SER A 95 4.23 8.44 -22.28
N GLY A 96 5.06 8.54 -21.25
CA GLY A 96 6.28 9.32 -21.31
C GLY A 96 7.28 8.90 -20.24
N ALA A 97 8.53 9.25 -20.46
CA ALA A 97 9.59 9.07 -19.48
C ALA A 97 10.48 10.31 -19.45
N VAL A 98 10.83 10.74 -18.24
CA VAL A 98 11.81 11.79 -17.98
C VAL A 98 12.97 11.16 -17.24
N TRP A 99 14.17 11.38 -17.77
CA TRP A 99 15.44 11.08 -17.12
C TRP A 99 16.15 12.39 -16.80
N MET A 100 16.81 12.42 -15.65
CA MET A 100 17.74 13.45 -15.25
C MET A 100 19.02 12.79 -14.75
N GLY A 101 20.15 13.31 -15.21
CA GLY A 101 21.49 12.87 -14.87
C GLY A 101 22.52 13.77 -15.55
N TYR A 102 23.76 13.67 -15.10
CA TYR A 102 24.89 14.31 -15.79
C TYR A 102 25.55 13.31 -16.76
N ASP A 103 25.99 13.78 -17.92
CA ASP A 103 26.70 12.94 -18.91
C ASP A 103 27.96 12.28 -18.33
N ASN A 104 28.64 12.98 -17.41
CA ASN A 104 29.83 12.48 -16.72
C ASN A 104 29.49 11.60 -15.49
N SER A 105 28.23 11.19 -15.32
CA SER A 105 27.75 10.33 -14.23
C SER A 105 28.07 10.85 -12.82
N LYS A 106 28.20 12.17 -12.66
CA LYS A 106 28.27 12.82 -11.35
C LYS A 106 26.94 12.65 -10.61
N GLU A 107 27.04 12.66 -9.29
CA GLU A 107 25.88 12.69 -8.40
C GLU A 107 25.05 13.96 -8.64
N LEU A 108 23.73 13.81 -8.70
CA LEU A 108 22.83 14.95 -8.81
C LEU A 108 22.70 15.63 -7.45
N PRO A 109 22.51 16.97 -7.42
CA PRO A 109 22.28 17.69 -6.17
C PRO A 109 20.91 17.40 -5.54
N PHE A 110 20.11 16.53 -6.17
CA PHE A 110 18.78 16.12 -5.71
C PHE A 110 18.81 14.64 -5.33
N THR A 111 18.11 14.31 -4.25
CA THR A 111 18.06 12.92 -3.74
C THR A 111 16.82 12.15 -4.15
N SER A 112 15.87 12.81 -4.83
CA SER A 112 14.53 12.27 -5.05
C SER A 112 14.08 12.36 -6.50
N SER A 113 13.57 11.24 -7.02
CA SER A 113 12.91 11.18 -8.33
C SER A 113 11.55 11.89 -8.38
N SER A 114 11.16 12.58 -7.31
CA SER A 114 10.05 13.55 -7.35
C SER A 114 10.34 14.73 -8.29
N VAL A 115 11.60 15.09 -8.51
CA VAL A 115 12.01 16.16 -9.44
C VAL A 115 11.69 15.82 -10.90
N PRO A 116 12.18 14.70 -11.48
CA PRO A 116 11.77 14.29 -12.82
C PRO A 116 10.26 13.98 -12.92
N ALA A 117 9.61 13.56 -11.83
CA ALA A 117 8.15 13.40 -11.80
C ALA A 117 7.43 14.74 -12.01
N GLY A 118 7.85 15.80 -11.31
CA GLY A 118 7.34 17.16 -11.50
C GLY A 118 7.56 17.69 -12.91
N LEU A 119 8.74 17.45 -13.49
CA LEU A 119 9.02 17.84 -14.88
C LEU A 119 8.13 17.07 -15.87
N TRP A 120 7.95 15.75 -15.66
CA TRP A 120 7.02 14.95 -16.46
C TRP A 120 5.60 15.49 -16.38
N GLY A 121 5.13 15.86 -15.19
CA GLY A 121 3.79 16.43 -14.98
C GLY A 121 3.59 17.74 -15.74
N LYS A 122 4.59 18.64 -15.73
CA LYS A 122 4.54 19.91 -16.49
C LYS A 122 4.51 19.69 -18.00
N ILE A 123 5.32 18.77 -18.51
CA ILE A 123 5.34 18.41 -19.93
C ILE A 123 3.98 17.83 -20.34
N MET A 124 3.44 16.93 -19.53
CA MET A 124 2.15 16.30 -19.81
C MET A 124 0.98 17.29 -19.68
N ALA A 125 1.04 18.26 -18.76
CA ALA A 125 0.04 19.32 -18.68
C ALA A 125 -0.08 20.08 -20.01
N ALA A 126 1.06 20.50 -20.59
CA ALA A 126 1.08 21.15 -21.90
C ALA A 126 0.58 20.21 -23.02
N ALA A 127 0.97 18.93 -23.00
CA ALA A 127 0.53 17.94 -23.99
C ALA A 127 -0.96 17.59 -23.91
N HIS A 128 -1.64 17.91 -22.80
CA HIS A 128 -3.06 17.64 -22.58
C HIS A 128 -3.95 18.89 -22.67
N GLU A 129 -3.41 20.04 -23.08
CA GLU A 129 -4.22 21.24 -23.31
C GLU A 129 -5.36 20.96 -24.30
N GLY A 130 -6.59 21.25 -23.88
CA GLY A 130 -7.79 21.03 -24.68
C GLY A 130 -8.25 19.57 -24.80
N LEU A 131 -7.65 18.63 -24.05
CA LEU A 131 -8.13 17.25 -23.98
C LEU A 131 -9.18 17.09 -22.89
N GLU A 132 -10.26 16.41 -23.23
CA GLU A 132 -11.29 15.98 -22.27
C GLU A 132 -10.73 14.97 -21.28
N TYR A 133 -11.32 14.94 -20.08
CA TYR A 133 -11.00 13.89 -19.11
C TYR A 133 -11.34 12.51 -19.68
N LYS A 134 -10.41 11.57 -19.49
CA LYS A 134 -10.56 10.16 -19.85
C LYS A 134 -10.04 9.33 -18.68
N SER A 135 -10.59 8.14 -18.52
CA SER A 135 -10.09 7.10 -17.62
C SER A 135 -9.88 5.80 -18.38
N LEU A 136 -9.03 4.92 -17.86
CA LEU A 136 -8.89 3.57 -18.41
C LEU A 136 -9.92 2.64 -17.78
N GLN A 137 -10.67 1.94 -18.63
CA GLN A 137 -11.66 0.96 -18.18
C GLN A 137 -11.00 -0.39 -17.88
N ALA A 138 -11.37 -0.99 -16.76
CA ALA A 138 -10.93 -2.33 -16.40
C ALA A 138 -11.43 -3.36 -17.43
N PRO A 139 -10.57 -4.28 -17.91
CA PRO A 139 -11.01 -5.37 -18.76
C PRO A 139 -11.83 -6.39 -17.95
N GLY A 140 -12.67 -7.15 -18.65
CA GLY A 140 -13.38 -8.30 -18.05
C GLY A 140 -12.42 -9.39 -17.56
N GLY A 141 -12.92 -10.28 -16.70
CA GLY A 141 -12.11 -11.36 -16.11
C GLY A 141 -11.24 -10.92 -14.93
N LEU A 142 -11.46 -9.70 -14.43
CA LEU A 142 -10.93 -9.24 -13.15
C LEU A 142 -11.97 -9.40 -12.03
N THR A 143 -11.49 -9.56 -10.81
CA THR A 143 -12.31 -9.73 -9.61
C THR A 143 -11.53 -9.25 -8.40
N SER A 144 -12.23 -8.83 -7.34
CA SER A 144 -11.59 -8.33 -6.12
C SER A 144 -11.74 -9.35 -4.98
N ALA A 145 -10.71 -9.46 -4.14
CA ALA A 145 -10.75 -10.26 -2.94
C ALA A 145 -10.12 -9.53 -1.77
N TYR A 146 -10.68 -9.72 -0.56
CA TYR A 146 -10.05 -9.28 0.67
C TYR A 146 -8.90 -10.20 1.02
N ILE A 147 -7.74 -9.62 1.30
CA ILE A 147 -6.51 -10.32 1.65
C ILE A 147 -5.83 -9.69 2.87
N SER A 148 -4.98 -10.48 3.52
CA SER A 148 -4.08 -10.03 4.57
C SER A 148 -2.93 -9.22 3.97
N LYS A 149 -2.68 -8.03 4.52
CA LYS A 149 -1.54 -7.16 4.15
C LYS A 149 -0.18 -7.80 4.40
N ASP A 150 -0.12 -8.81 5.27
CA ASP A 150 1.14 -9.41 5.72
C ASP A 150 1.42 -10.74 5.01
N SER A 151 0.40 -11.59 4.82
CA SER A 151 0.57 -12.90 4.15
C SER A 151 0.27 -12.88 2.65
N GLY A 152 -0.52 -11.91 2.17
CA GLY A 152 -1.07 -11.94 0.81
C GLY A 152 -2.14 -13.02 0.58
N THR A 153 -2.60 -13.69 1.65
CA THR A 153 -3.60 -14.78 1.60
C THR A 153 -4.94 -14.35 2.22
N LEU A 154 -5.92 -15.25 2.28
CA LEU A 154 -7.25 -14.93 2.80
C LEU A 154 -7.19 -14.56 4.29
N PRO A 155 -7.80 -13.45 4.72
CA PRO A 155 -7.67 -12.97 6.08
C PRO A 155 -8.42 -13.86 7.07
N THR A 156 -7.98 -13.84 8.32
CA THR A 156 -8.67 -14.48 9.46
C THR A 156 -9.13 -13.42 10.46
N ALA A 157 -9.82 -13.85 11.53
CA ALA A 157 -10.14 -12.96 12.65
C ALA A 157 -8.88 -12.34 13.28
N LEU A 158 -7.75 -13.05 13.25
CA LEU A 158 -6.48 -12.57 13.79
C LEU A 158 -5.90 -11.43 12.95
N THR A 159 -6.02 -11.50 11.62
CA THR A 159 -5.64 -10.42 10.71
C THR A 159 -6.34 -9.10 11.05
N LYS A 160 -7.61 -9.15 11.48
CA LYS A 160 -8.37 -7.96 11.91
C LYS A 160 -7.94 -7.45 13.29
N ARG A 161 -7.53 -8.35 14.19
CA ARG A 161 -7.14 -8.07 15.58
C ARG A 161 -5.65 -7.77 15.75
N ASP A 162 -4.90 -7.63 14.67
CA ASP A 162 -3.49 -7.26 14.73
C ASP A 162 -3.31 -5.94 15.51
N PRO A 163 -2.28 -5.82 16.37
CA PRO A 163 -2.04 -4.63 17.20
C PRO A 163 -1.74 -3.35 16.40
N ARG A 164 -1.46 -3.44 15.10
CA ARG A 164 -1.30 -2.30 14.17
C ARG A 164 -2.64 -1.85 13.57
N GLY A 165 -3.76 -2.45 13.99
CA GLY A 165 -5.10 -2.21 13.45
C GLY A 165 -5.46 -3.19 12.33
N ASN A 166 -6.60 -2.96 11.68
CA ASN A 166 -7.12 -3.88 10.66
C ASN A 166 -6.14 -4.08 9.48
N ARG A 167 -5.60 -5.29 9.35
CA ARG A 167 -4.65 -5.68 8.29
C ARG A 167 -5.30 -6.24 7.04
N ILE A 168 -6.62 -6.10 6.90
CA ILE A 168 -7.36 -6.58 5.74
C ILE A 168 -7.47 -5.44 4.71
N TYR A 169 -7.23 -5.74 3.44
CA TYR A 169 -7.52 -4.83 2.32
C TYR A 169 -8.01 -5.61 1.11
N SER A 170 -8.66 -4.92 0.18
CA SER A 170 -9.09 -5.51 -1.09
C SER A 170 -8.01 -5.30 -2.14
N GLU A 171 -7.76 -6.33 -2.95
CA GLU A 171 -6.84 -6.30 -4.09
C GLU A 171 -7.53 -6.86 -5.35
N ILE A 172 -7.06 -6.45 -6.52
CA ILE A 172 -7.57 -6.93 -7.82
C ILE A 172 -6.78 -8.17 -8.27
N PHE A 173 -7.51 -9.19 -8.71
CA PHE A 173 -6.96 -10.44 -9.22
C PHE A 173 -7.51 -10.75 -10.60
N ILE A 174 -6.74 -11.55 -11.34
CA ILE A 174 -7.30 -12.28 -12.48
C ILE A 174 -8.24 -13.34 -11.92
N SER A 175 -9.42 -13.48 -12.52
CA SER A 175 -10.43 -14.44 -12.06
C SER A 175 -9.86 -15.86 -12.05
N GLY A 176 -9.95 -16.53 -10.91
CA GLY A 176 -9.38 -17.86 -10.67
C GLY A 176 -7.98 -17.85 -10.08
N THR A 177 -7.33 -16.70 -9.91
CA THR A 177 -5.99 -16.59 -9.29
C THR A 177 -6.01 -15.99 -7.88
N GLN A 178 -7.18 -15.82 -7.27
CA GLN A 178 -7.29 -15.34 -5.90
C GLN A 178 -6.70 -16.36 -4.92
N PRO A 179 -6.11 -15.92 -3.80
CA PRO A 179 -5.62 -16.84 -2.79
C PRO A 179 -6.77 -17.69 -2.22
N THR A 180 -6.48 -18.97 -1.97
CA THR A 180 -7.43 -19.93 -1.40
C THR A 180 -7.03 -20.41 -0.01
N THR A 181 -5.82 -20.07 0.43
CA THR A 181 -5.30 -20.42 1.75
C THR A 181 -5.60 -19.31 2.75
N LEU A 182 -5.83 -19.70 4.01
CA LEU A 182 -5.99 -18.75 5.10
C LEU A 182 -4.64 -18.20 5.54
N ASP A 183 -4.67 -17.00 6.10
CA ASP A 183 -3.54 -16.35 6.75
C ASP A 183 -3.02 -17.20 7.90
N ASN A 184 -1.74 -17.55 7.80
CA ASN A 184 -0.97 -18.32 8.78
C ASN A 184 0.16 -17.49 9.41
N ILE A 185 0.29 -16.21 9.05
CA ILE A 185 1.29 -15.31 9.61
C ILE A 185 0.81 -14.78 10.96
N HIS A 186 -0.46 -14.39 11.07
CA HIS A 186 -1.01 -13.92 12.34
C HIS A 186 -1.32 -15.09 13.27
N VAL A 187 -0.74 -15.05 14.47
CA VAL A 187 -0.92 -16.06 15.51
C VAL A 187 -1.35 -15.39 16.81
N GLU A 188 -2.18 -16.07 17.58
CA GLU A 188 -2.56 -15.63 18.92
C GLU A 188 -1.82 -16.48 19.94
N LEU A 189 -1.05 -15.83 20.81
CA LEU A 189 -0.24 -16.49 21.82
C LEU A 189 -0.64 -16.02 23.21
N ASP A 190 -0.63 -16.97 24.14
CA ASP A 190 -0.62 -16.68 25.57
C ASP A 190 0.78 -16.15 25.92
N VAL A 191 0.84 -14.93 26.44
CA VAL A 191 2.09 -14.23 26.76
C VAL A 191 1.99 -13.51 28.10
N VAL A 192 3.15 -13.23 28.68
CA VAL A 192 3.30 -12.31 29.82
C VAL A 192 4.05 -11.09 29.33
N LYS A 193 3.65 -9.91 29.80
CA LYS A 193 4.39 -8.68 29.59
C LYS A 193 5.28 -8.42 30.80
N ALA A 194 6.59 -8.51 30.62
CA ALA A 194 7.55 -8.28 31.70
C ALA A 194 7.74 -6.78 31.97
N ALA A 195 8.43 -6.46 33.06
CA ALA A 195 8.70 -5.08 33.48
C ALA A 195 9.54 -4.28 32.45
N ASP A 196 10.31 -4.97 31.60
CA ASP A 196 11.06 -4.36 30.50
C ASP A 196 10.17 -3.99 29.28
N GLY A 197 8.86 -4.26 29.37
CA GLY A 197 7.86 -3.96 28.36
C GLY A 197 7.75 -4.99 27.24
N LYS A 198 8.56 -6.07 27.24
CA LYS A 198 8.53 -7.12 26.22
C LYS A 198 7.58 -8.24 26.57
N TYR A 199 7.14 -8.95 25.54
CA TYR A 199 6.33 -10.15 25.67
C TYR A 199 7.22 -11.40 25.74
N TYR A 200 6.84 -12.33 26.61
CA TYR A 200 7.50 -13.62 26.80
C TYR A 200 6.47 -14.75 26.81
N LEU A 201 6.89 -15.95 26.42
CA LEU A 201 6.08 -17.16 26.57
C LEU A 201 5.99 -17.55 28.05
N PRO A 202 4.80 -17.89 28.57
CA PRO A 202 4.64 -18.29 29.97
C PRO A 202 5.46 -19.55 30.29
N SER A 203 5.96 -19.60 31.53
CA SER A 203 6.61 -20.77 32.10
C SER A 203 5.63 -21.53 33.01
N ASP A 204 6.00 -22.72 33.48
CA ASP A 204 5.17 -23.50 34.42
C ASP A 204 4.94 -22.77 35.75
N LYS A 205 5.76 -21.77 36.07
CA LYS A 205 5.66 -20.95 37.28
C LYS A 205 4.91 -19.65 37.05
N THR A 206 4.53 -19.33 35.82
CA THR A 206 3.85 -18.07 35.51
C THR A 206 2.42 -18.08 36.08
N PRO A 207 2.05 -17.10 36.93
CA PRO A 207 0.69 -16.98 37.46
C PRO A 207 -0.33 -16.76 36.34
N LYS A 208 -1.47 -17.47 36.41
CA LYS A 208 -2.50 -17.44 35.36
C LYS A 208 -3.11 -16.05 35.15
N ASP A 209 -3.17 -15.23 36.19
CA ASP A 209 -3.67 -13.84 36.14
C ASP A 209 -2.76 -12.89 35.34
N LYS A 210 -1.48 -13.27 35.14
CA LYS A 210 -0.51 -12.48 34.35
C LYS A 210 -0.49 -12.85 32.87
N ILE A 211 -1.15 -13.95 32.50
CA ILE A 211 -1.21 -14.43 31.12
C ILE A 211 -2.29 -13.66 30.36
N GLN A 212 -1.91 -13.11 29.21
CA GLN A 212 -2.82 -12.42 28.30
C GLN A 212 -2.68 -13.01 26.89
N LYS A 213 -3.78 -12.99 26.13
CA LYS A 213 -3.79 -13.37 24.71
C LYS A 213 -3.50 -12.17 23.84
N VAL A 214 -2.44 -12.25 23.04
CA VAL A 214 -2.02 -11.18 22.14
C VAL A 214 -1.77 -11.75 20.75
N VAL A 215 -2.17 -10.99 19.73
CA VAL A 215 -1.90 -11.32 18.33
C VAL A 215 -0.51 -10.84 17.94
N PHE A 216 0.24 -11.72 17.30
CA PHE A 216 1.58 -11.48 16.76
C PHE A 216 1.64 -11.92 15.30
N ILE A 217 2.71 -11.53 14.63
CA ILE A 217 3.08 -12.07 13.31
C ILE A 217 4.24 -13.06 13.44
N THR A 218 4.25 -14.07 12.58
CA THR A 218 5.36 -15.01 12.41
C THR A 218 6.08 -14.74 11.09
N ARG A 219 7.41 -14.90 11.08
CA ARG A 219 8.22 -14.71 9.88
C ARG A 219 9.37 -15.71 9.85
N ASP A 220 9.70 -16.21 8.66
CA ASP A 220 10.93 -16.94 8.46
C ASP A 220 12.11 -15.95 8.49
N THR A 221 12.77 -15.88 9.64
CA THR A 221 13.91 -14.98 9.87
C THR A 221 15.14 -15.35 9.05
N ARG A 222 15.17 -16.52 8.38
CA ARG A 222 16.26 -16.89 7.46
C ARG A 222 16.22 -16.11 6.15
N LEU A 223 15.04 -15.62 5.76
CA LEU A 223 14.83 -14.92 4.49
C LEU A 223 15.00 -13.40 4.61
N TYR A 224 15.11 -12.89 5.83
CA TYR A 224 15.06 -11.46 6.11
C TYR A 224 16.05 -11.09 7.21
N SER A 225 17.15 -10.44 6.82
CA SER A 225 18.12 -9.86 7.74
C SER A 225 17.90 -8.35 7.84
N GLY A 226 17.63 -7.84 9.05
CA GLY A 226 17.52 -6.40 9.30
C GLY A 226 16.48 -6.01 10.36
N ASN A 227 16.60 -4.77 10.84
CA ASN A 227 15.63 -4.16 11.74
C ASN A 227 14.46 -3.58 10.93
N MET A 228 13.39 -4.35 10.80
CA MET A 228 12.16 -3.90 10.14
C MET A 228 11.22 -3.25 11.16
N LEU A 229 10.37 -2.33 10.68
CA LEU A 229 9.42 -1.60 11.52
C LEU A 229 8.42 -2.53 12.24
N ASP A 230 8.17 -3.70 11.66
CA ASP A 230 7.24 -4.70 12.20
C ASP A 230 7.91 -5.76 13.08
N ASN A 231 9.23 -5.74 13.26
CA ASN A 231 9.94 -6.69 14.13
C ASN A 231 9.42 -6.66 15.58
N LYS A 232 8.89 -5.51 16.03
CA LYS A 232 8.28 -5.35 17.36
C LYS A 232 6.97 -6.12 17.56
N TYR A 233 6.37 -6.63 16.48
CA TYR A 233 5.14 -7.43 16.51
C TYR A 233 5.39 -8.91 16.24
N LEU A 234 6.66 -9.32 16.12
CA LEU A 234 7.01 -10.72 15.97
C LEU A 234 6.66 -11.50 17.24
N ALA A 235 6.19 -12.74 17.03
CA ALA A 235 5.93 -13.66 18.12
C ALA A 235 7.18 -13.85 19.01
N PRO A 236 7.04 -13.76 20.35
CA PRO A 236 8.16 -14.01 21.22
C PRO A 236 8.59 -15.48 21.18
N VAL A 237 9.90 -15.70 21.25
CA VAL A 237 10.49 -17.05 21.30
C VAL A 237 11.07 -17.40 22.67
N ALA A 238 11.34 -16.39 23.51
CA ALA A 238 11.90 -16.57 24.83
C ALA A 238 10.80 -16.84 25.87
N LYS A 239 11.09 -17.75 26.80
CA LYS A 239 10.25 -17.97 27.98
C LYS A 239 10.45 -16.85 28.99
N ASP A 240 9.43 -16.61 29.81
CA ASP A 240 9.44 -15.63 30.89
C ASP A 240 10.60 -15.91 31.85
N PRO A 241 11.58 -14.99 31.99
CA PRO A 241 12.72 -15.17 32.88
C PRO A 241 12.39 -14.84 34.34
N THR A 242 11.17 -14.38 34.63
CA THR A 242 10.77 -13.93 35.97
C THR A 242 10.57 -15.12 36.90
N GLU A 243 11.26 -15.12 38.03
CA GLU A 243 10.98 -16.05 39.11
C GLU A 243 9.81 -15.55 39.95
N TYR A 244 8.69 -16.25 39.88
CA TYR A 244 7.56 -16.04 40.77
C TYR A 244 7.81 -16.81 42.07
N LYS A 245 7.65 -16.13 43.21
CA LYS A 245 7.60 -16.81 44.50
C LYS A 245 6.28 -17.55 44.58
N ASP A 246 6.30 -18.81 45.01
CA ASP A 246 5.09 -19.59 45.30
C ASP A 246 4.36 -18.93 46.48
N GLU A 247 3.47 -17.98 46.20
CA GLU A 247 2.53 -17.48 47.21
C GLU A 247 1.28 -18.38 47.21
N ASP A 248 1.13 -19.11 48.31
CA ASP A 248 -0.02 -19.88 48.80
C ASP A 248 -0.38 -21.23 48.13
N LYS A 249 0.29 -22.30 48.61
CA LYS A 249 -0.24 -23.68 48.62
C LYS A 249 -1.05 -24.04 49.90
N ASP A 250 -1.40 -23.08 50.75
CA ASP A 250 -2.02 -23.37 52.06
C ASP A 250 -3.18 -22.42 52.43
N LYS A 251 -4.16 -22.28 51.53
CA LYS A 251 -5.46 -21.64 51.86
C LYS A 251 -6.68 -22.54 51.64
N ASP A 252 -6.49 -23.85 51.64
CA ASP A 252 -7.58 -24.83 51.47
C ASP A 252 -7.66 -25.83 52.64
N LYS A 253 -7.57 -25.32 53.87
CA LYS A 253 -7.83 -26.07 55.10
C LYS A 253 -8.71 -25.28 56.07
N ASP A 254 -9.90 -24.83 55.63
CA ASP A 254 -11.02 -24.66 56.58
C ASP A 254 -12.36 -24.39 55.90
N LYS A 255 -12.88 -25.32 55.07
CA LYS A 255 -14.31 -25.33 54.69
C LYS A 255 -14.89 -26.74 54.54
N ASP A 256 -14.61 -27.61 55.52
CA ASP A 256 -15.43 -28.81 55.77
C ASP A 256 -16.27 -28.61 57.04
N LYS A 257 -17.38 -27.86 56.92
CA LYS A 257 -18.55 -28.03 57.80
C LYS A 257 -19.84 -27.85 57.00
N ILE A 258 -20.38 -28.98 56.58
CA ILE A 258 -21.78 -29.16 56.17
C ILE A 258 -22.66 -29.02 57.42
N PRO A 259 -23.81 -28.33 57.33
CA PRO A 259 -25.06 -28.97 57.76
C PRO A 259 -26.15 -28.94 56.67
N ASN A 260 -26.80 -30.09 56.53
CA ASN A 260 -27.96 -30.43 55.68
C ASN A 260 -29.31 -29.99 56.35
N PRO A 261 -30.52 -30.12 55.76
CA PRO A 261 -31.53 -29.05 55.69
C PRO A 261 -32.83 -29.41 56.44
N ASN A 262 -33.73 -28.44 56.65
CA ASN A 262 -35.18 -28.67 56.65
C ASN A 262 -35.97 -27.34 56.54
N LYS A 263 -36.90 -27.34 55.57
CA LYS A 263 -37.88 -26.37 54.97
C LYS A 263 -38.80 -25.58 55.95
N PRO A 264 -39.77 -24.70 55.51
CA PRO A 264 -40.08 -24.15 54.16
C PRO A 264 -40.55 -22.65 54.06
N GLY A 265 -40.66 -22.15 52.81
CA GLY A 265 -41.54 -21.04 52.36
C GLY A 265 -40.77 -19.77 51.94
N GLU A 266 -41.04 -19.04 50.86
CA GLU A 266 -42.16 -19.01 49.90
C GLU A 266 -41.75 -18.17 48.67
N ASN A 267 -42.10 -18.66 47.48
CA ASN A 267 -42.55 -17.97 46.26
C ASN A 267 -42.08 -16.54 45.89
N THR A 268 -41.49 -16.35 44.70
CA THR A 268 -42.19 -15.97 43.44
C THR A 268 -41.20 -15.81 42.29
N ASN A 269 -41.64 -16.25 41.10
CA ASN A 269 -40.99 -16.31 39.79
C ASN A 269 -41.62 -15.20 38.89
N PRO A 270 -41.47 -15.17 37.55
CA PRO A 270 -40.31 -15.21 36.64
C PRO A 270 -40.34 -14.05 35.58
N GLY A 271 -39.35 -13.99 34.69
CA GLY A 271 -39.53 -13.44 33.33
C GLY A 271 -38.22 -12.91 32.73
N ASP A 272 -37.50 -13.69 31.92
CA ASP A 272 -37.58 -13.72 30.44
C ASP A 272 -36.87 -12.50 29.81
N THR A 273 -35.77 -12.63 29.04
CA THR A 273 -35.84 -13.02 27.63
C THR A 273 -34.45 -13.07 26.98
N THR A 274 -34.41 -13.82 25.89
CA THR A 274 -33.34 -14.13 24.96
C THR A 274 -33.05 -13.04 23.91
N THR A 275 -31.86 -13.17 23.28
CA THR A 275 -31.47 -12.80 21.89
C THR A 275 -31.05 -11.34 21.54
N PRO A 276 -30.17 -11.19 20.51
CA PRO A 276 -29.10 -10.18 20.43
C PRO A 276 -29.43 -9.00 19.49
N PRO A 277 -28.67 -7.90 19.50
CA PRO A 277 -28.89 -6.83 18.55
C PRO A 277 -28.02 -6.96 17.29
N VAL A 278 -28.74 -6.94 16.17
CA VAL A 278 -28.35 -6.49 14.83
C VAL A 278 -27.96 -5.00 14.88
N GLY A 279 -27.08 -4.56 13.97
CA GLY A 279 -26.67 -3.15 13.81
C GLY A 279 -27.82 -2.20 13.47
N PRO A 280 -27.54 -0.87 13.43
CA PRO A 280 -27.59 -0.22 12.13
C PRO A 280 -26.60 0.96 11.92
N SER A 281 -26.59 1.37 10.65
CA SER A 281 -26.07 2.54 9.94
C SER A 281 -26.32 3.94 10.56
N ASP A 282 -25.41 4.86 10.21
CA ASP A 282 -25.51 6.31 9.90
C ASP A 282 -26.58 7.19 10.58
N PRO A 283 -26.24 8.43 10.98
CA PRO A 283 -26.62 9.56 10.12
C PRO A 283 -25.64 10.74 10.10
N GLY A 284 -25.68 11.51 9.01
CA GLY A 284 -25.12 12.86 8.91
C GLY A 284 -25.98 13.95 9.57
N GLY A 285 -25.38 15.14 9.75
CA GLY A 285 -26.09 16.40 10.02
C GLY A 285 -25.45 17.36 11.03
N ASP A 286 -24.54 18.22 10.53
CA ASP A 286 -24.38 19.68 10.76
C ASP A 286 -24.50 20.32 12.16
N THR A 287 -23.47 21.12 12.55
CA THR A 287 -23.51 22.59 12.84
C THR A 287 -22.36 23.11 13.73
N GLY A 288 -21.86 24.31 13.40
CA GLY A 288 -21.07 25.25 14.25
C GLY A 288 -19.55 25.10 14.11
N ASP A 289 -18.83 25.90 13.30
CA ASP A 289 -18.54 27.34 13.35
C ASP A 289 -17.99 27.82 14.71
N GLU A 290 -16.67 28.03 14.76
CA GLU A 290 -16.00 29.09 15.53
C GLU A 290 -14.58 29.26 14.96
N GLY A 291 -14.31 30.47 14.46
CA GLY A 291 -13.03 30.84 13.85
C GLY A 291 -11.92 31.10 14.86
N ASN A 292 -10.68 31.03 14.38
CA ASN A 292 -9.60 31.84 14.94
C ASN A 292 -8.56 32.20 13.88
N GLU A 293 -8.26 33.48 13.82
CA GLU A 293 -7.33 34.14 12.91
C GLU A 293 -5.86 33.97 13.33
N GLY A 294 -4.96 34.16 12.36
CA GLY A 294 -3.63 34.70 12.59
C GLY A 294 -2.48 33.71 12.42
N ASN A 295 -1.76 33.78 11.29
CA ASN A 295 -0.64 34.73 11.15
C ASN A 295 0.21 34.39 9.91
N THR A 296 0.54 35.46 9.19
CA THR A 296 1.41 35.59 8.02
C THR A 296 2.88 35.23 8.28
N GLY A 297 3.57 34.77 7.24
CA GLY A 297 5.02 34.59 7.25
C GLY A 297 5.58 34.19 5.89
N ASN A 298 5.55 35.13 4.94
CA ASN A 298 6.20 35.04 3.63
C ASN A 298 7.73 35.19 3.81
N SER A 299 8.53 34.30 3.22
CA SER A 299 9.92 34.61 2.89
C SER A 299 10.29 34.01 1.55
N GLU A 300 10.27 34.86 0.53
CA GLU A 300 10.92 34.65 -0.75
C GLU A 300 12.40 34.39 -0.54
N ASN A 301 12.92 33.31 -1.14
CA ASN A 301 14.34 33.22 -1.47
C ASN A 301 14.47 32.51 -2.82
N LYS A 302 14.70 33.34 -3.86
CA LYS A 302 15.28 32.88 -5.13
C LYS A 302 16.73 32.44 -4.90
N PRO A 303 17.18 31.40 -5.59
CA PRO A 303 18.56 31.37 -6.04
C PRO A 303 18.65 31.30 -7.57
N GLU A 304 19.75 31.89 -8.02
CA GLU A 304 20.15 32.22 -9.37
C GLU A 304 20.37 31.00 -10.28
N ALA A 305 20.44 31.29 -11.58
CA ALA A 305 20.57 30.34 -12.68
C ALA A 305 21.83 29.45 -12.56
N PHE A 306 21.63 28.15 -12.33
CA PHE A 306 22.66 27.14 -12.49
C PHE A 306 22.81 26.77 -13.97
N ASN A 307 23.84 27.31 -14.61
CA ASN A 307 24.23 26.98 -15.98
C ASN A 307 25.21 25.79 -15.95
N HIS A 308 24.68 24.58 -15.81
CA HIS A 308 25.38 23.33 -16.15
C HIS A 308 24.45 22.47 -17.00
N LEU A 309 24.94 22.04 -18.17
CA LEU A 309 24.21 21.31 -19.19
C LEU A 309 23.56 20.04 -18.62
N LEU A 310 22.27 20.16 -18.30
CA LEU A 310 21.37 19.06 -18.00
C LEU A 310 20.77 18.59 -19.32
N ASN A 311 21.08 17.36 -19.73
CA ASN A 311 20.45 16.77 -20.91
C ASN A 311 19.07 16.22 -20.54
N ILE A 312 18.02 16.74 -21.18
CA ILE A 312 16.63 16.32 -21.00
C ILE A 312 16.19 15.59 -22.26
N TYR A 313 15.96 14.28 -22.17
CA TYR A 313 15.37 13.49 -23.25
C TYR A 313 13.92 13.16 -22.92
N THR A 314 12.98 13.58 -23.76
CA THR A 314 11.56 13.26 -23.63
C THR A 314 11.03 12.64 -24.93
N MET A 315 10.41 11.46 -24.85
CA MET A 315 9.61 10.88 -25.93
C MET A 315 8.20 10.62 -25.42
N ILE A 316 7.19 11.10 -26.17
CA ILE A 316 5.77 10.97 -25.83
C ILE A 316 5.05 10.24 -26.97
N PRO A 317 4.93 8.90 -26.92
CA PRO A 317 4.02 8.17 -27.80
C PRO A 317 2.55 8.34 -27.35
N LYS A 318 1.65 8.49 -28.32
CA LYS A 318 0.20 8.50 -28.12
C LYS A 318 -0.32 7.07 -27.94
N ILE A 319 -1.14 6.86 -26.91
CA ILE A 319 -1.89 5.62 -26.67
C ILE A 319 -3.18 5.75 -27.49
N PHE A 320 -3.47 4.71 -28.28
CA PHE A 320 -4.51 4.74 -29.32
C PHE A 320 -5.92 4.59 -28.75
#